data_AF-A0A3A8GL80-F1
#
_entry.id   AF-A0A3A8GL80-F1
#
_cell.length_a   1.000
_cell.length_b   1.000
_cell.length_c   1.000
_cell.angle_alpha   90.00
_cell.angle_beta   90.00
_cell.angle_gamma   90.00
#
_symmetry.space_group_name_H-M   'P 1'
#
loop_
_entity.id
_entity.type
_entity.pdbx_description
1 polymer ?
#
loop_
_entity_poly.entity_id
_entity_poly.type
_entity_poly.pdbx_seq_one_letter_code
_entity_poly.pdbx_strand_id
1 'polypeptide(L)'
;MNVGWTQVALACLWGGLVAVERKAFLQAMLSRPLVAATFMGALLGDVGGGLSVGMLLELFYLGTANLGASLPENDTLAATGTAAAAATLTAATGAGSTPAIWSLAVLLFIGLGRVGRR
;
A
#
# COMPACT_ATOMS: atom_id res chain seq x y z
N MET A 1 -1.03 -20.21 -4.39
CA MET A 1 0.43 -20.03 -4.16
C MET A 1 0.58 -19.63 -2.70
N ASN A 2 1.35 -20.36 -1.89
CA ASN A 2 1.58 -20.00 -0.48
C ASN A 2 2.44 -18.74 -0.43
N VAL A 3 2.09 -17.78 0.42
CA VAL A 3 2.93 -16.61 0.68
C VAL A 3 4.25 -17.13 1.25
N GLY A 4 5.31 -17.07 0.46
CA GLY A 4 6.62 -17.57 0.86
C GLY A 4 7.29 -16.64 1.86
N TRP A 5 8.17 -17.18 2.71
CA TRP A 5 9.04 -16.37 3.58
C TRP A 5 9.83 -15.30 2.81
N THR A 6 10.13 -15.58 1.53
CA THR A 6 10.74 -14.63 0.60
C THR A 6 9.84 -13.42 0.31
N GLN A 7 8.55 -13.63 0.07
CA GLN A 7 7.59 -12.54 -0.18
C GLN A 7 7.37 -11.69 1.06
N VAL A 8 7.37 -12.31 2.24
CA VAL A 8 7.33 -11.58 3.52
C VAL A 8 8.58 -10.70 3.66
N ALA A 9 9.77 -11.26 3.42
CA ALA A 9 11.01 -10.49 3.47
C ALA A 9 11.03 -9.32 2.47
N LEU A 10 10.56 -9.56 1.24
CA LEU A 10 10.46 -8.51 0.20
C LEU A 10 9.45 -7.42 0.58
N ALA A 11 8.29 -7.79 1.13
CA ALA A 11 7.30 -6.83 1.60
C ALA A 11 7.85 -5.98 2.76
N CYS A 12 8.58 -6.58 3.70
CA CYS A 12 9.26 -5.86 4.79
C CYS A 12 10.33 -4.90 4.26
N LEU A 13 11.18 -5.35 3.34
CA LEU A 13 12.22 -4.52 2.72
C LEU A 13 11.62 -3.33 1.96
N TRP A 14 10.57 -3.57 1.18
CA TRP A 14 9.89 -2.51 0.44
C TRP A 14 9.20 -1.52 1.37
N GLY A 15 8.44 -2.00 2.36
CA GLY A 15 7.81 -1.13 3.36
C GLY A 15 8.83 -0.28 4.13
N GLY A 16 9.98 -0.86 4.49
CA GLY A 16 11.08 -0.13 5.12
C GLY A 16 11.71 0.93 4.22
N LEU A 17 12.02 0.58 2.96
CA LEU A 17 12.60 1.51 2.00
C LEU A 17 11.68 2.72 1.76
N VAL A 18 10.39 2.45 1.56
CA VAL A 18 9.41 3.50 1.29
C VAL A 18 9.20 4.39 2.54
N ALA A 19 9.26 3.81 3.75
CA ALA A 19 9.22 4.59 4.99
C ALA A 19 10.43 5.54 5.15
N VAL A 20 11.60 5.16 4.64
CA VAL A 20 12.82 5.99 4.63
C VAL A 20 12.73 7.07 3.55
N GLU A 21 12.24 6.74 2.35
CA GLU A 21 12.02 7.67 1.23
C GLU A 21 11.13 8.84 1.64
N ARG A 22 10.03 8.55 2.34
CA ARG A 22 9.11 9.56 2.88
C ARG A 22 9.79 10.62 3.76
N LYS A 23 10.86 10.28 4.51
CA LYS A 23 11.47 11.19 5.48
C LYS A 23 12.55 12.09 4.90
N ALA A 24 13.43 11.58 4.02
CA ALA A 24 14.54 12.40 3.48
C ALA A 24 15.33 11.74 2.34
N PHE A 25 14.97 10.56 1.85
CA PHE A 25 15.83 9.81 0.93
C PHE A 25 15.37 9.99 -0.52
N LEU A 26 16.26 10.50 -1.39
CA LEU A 26 16.12 10.58 -2.85
C LEU A 26 14.96 11.42 -3.44
N GLN A 27 13.91 11.76 -2.66
CA GLN A 27 12.70 12.47 -3.12
C GLN A 27 12.14 11.91 -4.45
N ALA A 28 12.22 10.59 -4.62
CA ALA A 28 11.84 9.88 -5.83
C ALA A 28 10.32 9.67 -5.95
N MET A 29 9.53 10.17 -5.00
CA MET A 29 8.07 10.07 -4.96
C MET A 29 7.59 8.61 -4.87
N LEU A 30 8.41 7.73 -4.29
CA LEU A 30 8.07 6.31 -4.11
C LEU A 30 7.05 6.11 -2.98
N SER A 31 6.99 7.03 -2.02
CA SER A 31 6.02 7.04 -0.93
C SER A 31 4.60 7.39 -1.37
N ARG A 32 4.41 7.77 -2.65
CA ARG A 32 3.07 8.04 -3.18
C ARG A 32 2.23 6.76 -3.22
N PRO A 33 0.94 6.82 -2.86
CA PRO A 33 0.08 5.64 -2.78
C PRO A 33 0.08 4.77 -4.03
N LEU A 34 0.05 5.36 -5.23
CA LEU A 34 0.05 4.63 -6.50
C LEU A 34 1.31 3.79 -6.67
N VAL A 35 2.48 4.41 -6.46
CA VAL A 35 3.77 3.74 -6.66
C VAL A 35 3.98 2.69 -5.57
N ALA A 36 3.78 3.06 -4.31
CA ALA A 36 3.98 2.18 -3.15
C ALA A 36 3.11 0.93 -3.21
N ALA A 37 1.82 1.08 -3.53
CA ALA A 37 0.87 -0.03 -3.64
C ALA A 37 1.15 -0.92 -4.87
N THR A 38 1.48 -0.34 -6.02
CA THR A 38 1.75 -1.11 -7.25
C THR A 38 2.99 -1.99 -7.08
N PHE A 39 4.07 -1.46 -6.51
CA PHE A 39 5.27 -2.25 -6.22
C PHE A 39 5.02 -3.31 -5.16
N MET A 40 4.25 -2.99 -4.11
CA MET A 40 3.88 -3.98 -3.09
C MET A 40 3.09 -5.14 -3.71
N GLY A 41 2.10 -4.83 -4.55
CA GLY A 41 1.35 -5.83 -5.31
C GLY A 41 2.24 -6.67 -6.22
N ALA A 42 3.18 -6.05 -6.93
CA ALA A 42 4.13 -6.75 -7.78
C ALA A 42 5.00 -7.76 -7.01
N LEU A 43 5.52 -7.38 -5.83
CA LEU A 43 6.31 -8.27 -4.97
C LEU A 43 5.50 -9.46 -4.44
N LEU A 44 4.20 -9.27 -4.25
CA LEU A 44 3.27 -10.30 -3.78
C LEU A 44 2.62 -11.10 -4.92
N GLY A 45 2.88 -10.74 -6.18
CA GLY A 45 2.34 -11.43 -7.36
C GLY A 45 0.96 -10.94 -7.81
N ASP A 46 0.48 -9.80 -7.31
CA ASP A 46 -0.78 -9.18 -7.70
C ASP A 46 -0.58 -7.70 -8.10
N VAL A 47 -0.05 -7.49 -9.31
CA VAL A 47 0.19 -6.14 -9.87
C VAL A 47 -1.14 -5.42 -10.12
N GLY A 48 -2.15 -6.13 -10.63
CA GLY A 48 -3.45 -5.55 -10.98
C GLY A 48 -4.19 -5.03 -9.74
N GLY A 49 -4.20 -5.82 -8.66
CA GLY A 49 -4.77 -5.42 -7.38
C GLY A 49 -4.01 -4.25 -6.78
N GLY A 50 -2.68 -4.32 -6.76
CA GLY A 50 -1.81 -3.24 -6.25
C GLY A 50 -2.02 -1.91 -6.97
N LEU A 51 -2.09 -1.92 -8.30
CA LEU A 51 -2.34 -0.72 -9.12
C LEU A 51 -3.72 -0.13 -8.87
N SER A 52 -4.74 -0.98 -8.75
CA SER A 52 -6.12 -0.56 -8.52
C SER A 52 -6.30 0.07 -7.14
N VAL A 53 -5.72 -0.55 -6.10
CA VAL A 53 -5.65 -0.01 -4.74
C VAL A 53 -4.90 1.33 -4.73
N GLY A 54 -3.74 1.38 -5.39
CA GLY A 54 -2.90 2.57 -5.45
C GLY A 54 -3.60 3.77 -6.07
N MET A 55 -4.31 3.57 -7.19
CA MET A 55 -5.10 4.63 -7.83
C MET A 55 -6.20 5.17 -6.92
N LEU A 56 -6.96 4.29 -6.25
CA LEU A 56 -8.02 4.72 -5.34
C LEU A 56 -7.47 5.52 -4.16
N LEU A 57 -6.41 5.03 -3.52
CA LEU A 57 -5.84 5.68 -2.36
C LEU A 57 -5.13 6.97 -2.71
N GLU A 58 -4.52 7.06 -3.89
CA GLU A 58 -3.93 8.32 -4.34
C GLU A 58 -4.99 9.40 -4.57
N LEU A 59 -6.15 9.03 -5.12
CA LEU A 59 -7.29 9.95 -5.25
C LEU A 59 -7.88 10.31 -3.87
N PHE A 60 -7.97 9.34 -2.96
CA PHE A 60 -8.48 9.55 -1.61
C PHE A 60 -7.61 10.50 -0.79
N TYR A 61 -6.29 10.38 -0.92
CA TYR A 61 -5.30 11.20 -0.19
C TYR A 61 -4.84 12.45 -0.96
N LEU A 62 -5.37 12.72 -2.15
CA LEU A 62 -4.95 13.86 -2.98
C LEU A 62 -5.10 15.22 -2.27
N GLY A 63 -6.07 15.33 -1.35
CA GLY A 63 -6.33 16.54 -0.56
C GLY A 63 -5.57 16.64 0.77
N THR A 64 -4.82 15.61 1.17
CA THR A 64 -4.14 15.60 2.47
C THR A 64 -2.75 16.23 2.38
N ALA A 65 -2.69 17.56 2.38
CA ALA A 65 -1.45 18.31 2.47
C ALA A 65 -1.08 18.65 3.93
N ASN A 66 0.22 18.72 4.24
CA ASN A 66 0.72 19.26 5.51
C ASN A 66 0.32 20.74 5.60
N LEU A 67 -0.65 21.07 6.47
CA LEU A 67 -1.05 22.45 6.74
C LEU A 67 -0.66 22.79 8.19
N GLY A 68 0.45 23.54 8.34
CA GLY A 68 0.96 23.96 9.64
C GLY A 68 1.33 22.75 10.53
N ALA A 69 0.75 22.69 11.74
CA ALA A 69 0.98 21.62 12.71
C ALA A 69 0.10 20.37 12.51
N SER A 70 -0.75 20.34 11.48
CA SER A 70 -1.55 19.15 11.15
C SER A 70 -0.65 18.11 10.47
N LEU A 71 -0.36 17.01 11.18
CA LEU A 71 0.27 15.83 10.59
C LEU A 71 -0.79 15.04 9.79
N PRO A 72 -0.66 14.94 8.45
CA PRO A 72 -1.53 14.13 7.63
C PRO A 72 -1.43 12.65 8.00
N GLU A 73 -2.46 11.90 7.64
CA GLU A 73 -2.43 10.44 7.76
C GLU A 73 -1.25 9.85 6.95
N ASN A 74 -0.79 8.67 7.38
CA ASN A 74 0.29 7.96 6.68
C ASN A 74 -0.30 7.20 5.48
N ASP A 75 -0.58 7.96 4.41
CA ASP A 75 -1.07 7.49 3.11
C ASP A 75 -0.24 6.33 2.54
N THR A 76 1.08 6.38 2.70
CA THR A 76 2.00 5.33 2.27
C THR A 76 1.78 4.01 3.00
N LEU A 77 1.61 4.05 4.34
CA LEU A 77 1.35 2.87 5.15
C LEU A 77 -0.02 2.27 4.82
N ALA A 78 -1.02 3.11 4.60
CA ALA A 78 -2.32 2.67 4.11
C ALA A 78 -2.18 1.97 2.76
N ALA A 79 -1.44 2.55 1.81
CA ALA A 79 -1.23 2.01 0.47
C ALA A 79 -0.51 0.66 0.46
N THR A 80 0.62 0.55 1.17
CA THR A 80 1.36 -0.73 1.25
C THR A 80 0.59 -1.81 2.00
N GLY A 81 -0.11 -1.45 3.08
CA GLY A 81 -0.87 -2.41 3.89
C GLY A 81 -2.10 -2.95 3.17
N THR A 82 -2.86 -2.07 2.53
CA THR A 82 -4.04 -2.44 1.72
C THR A 82 -3.67 -3.26 0.49
N ALA A 83 -2.60 -2.90 -0.23
CA ALA A 83 -2.11 -3.67 -1.36
C ALA A 83 -1.63 -5.07 -0.95
N ALA A 84 -0.94 -5.16 0.20
CA ALA A 84 -0.55 -6.45 0.75
C ALA A 84 -1.75 -7.32 1.13
N ALA A 85 -2.74 -6.73 1.79
CA ALA A 85 -3.99 -7.42 2.11
C ALA A 85 -4.72 -7.91 0.86
N ALA A 86 -4.86 -7.06 -0.17
CA ALA A 86 -5.48 -7.42 -1.45
C ALA A 86 -4.77 -8.62 -2.09
N ALA A 87 -3.43 -8.58 -2.19
CA ALA A 87 -2.67 -9.67 -2.78
C ALA A 87 -2.78 -10.98 -1.98
N THR A 88 -2.79 -10.91 -0.65
CA THR A 88 -2.97 -12.11 0.19
C THR A 88 -4.38 -12.70 0.09
N LEU A 89 -5.41 -11.86 -0.04
CA LEU A 89 -6.80 -12.29 -0.27
C LEU A 89 -6.97 -12.93 -1.65
N THR A 90 -6.38 -12.34 -2.70
CA THR A 90 -6.33 -12.91 -4.05
C THR A 90 -5.66 -14.29 -4.00
N ALA A 91 -4.50 -14.40 -3.33
CA ALA A 91 -3.79 -15.66 -3.19
C ALA A 91 -4.55 -16.73 -2.38
N ALA A 92 -5.26 -16.33 -1.31
CA ALA A 92 -6.01 -17.22 -0.44
C ALA A 92 -7.30 -17.74 -1.09
N THR A 93 -7.98 -16.90 -1.87
CA THR A 93 -9.21 -17.28 -2.58
C THR A 93 -8.94 -18.03 -3.88
N GLY A 94 -7.73 -17.88 -4.45
CA GLY A 94 -7.41 -18.39 -5.78
C GLY A 94 -8.20 -17.72 -6.89
N ALA A 95 -9.03 -16.73 -6.57
CA ALA A 95 -9.69 -15.88 -7.52
C ALA A 95 -8.67 -14.91 -8.13
N GLY A 96 -8.89 -14.47 -9.37
CA GLY A 96 -8.11 -13.38 -9.94
C GLY A 96 -8.29 -12.08 -9.15
N SER A 97 -7.48 -11.06 -9.46
CA SER A 97 -7.63 -9.72 -8.88
C SER A 97 -8.94 -9.05 -9.32
N THR A 98 -10.01 -9.32 -8.57
CA THR A 98 -11.36 -8.80 -8.86
C THR A 98 -11.66 -7.52 -8.09
N PRO A 99 -12.48 -6.60 -8.64
CA PRO A 99 -13.01 -5.41 -7.95
C PRO A 99 -13.47 -5.62 -6.51
N ALA A 100 -14.11 -6.76 -6.22
CA ALA A 100 -14.58 -7.08 -4.89
C ALA A 100 -13.44 -7.23 -3.87
N ILE A 101 -12.34 -7.86 -4.25
CA ILE A 101 -11.23 -8.18 -3.35
C ILE A 101 -10.47 -6.91 -2.94
N TRP A 102 -10.07 -6.08 -3.90
CA TRP A 102 -9.35 -4.84 -3.57
C TRP A 102 -10.25 -3.80 -2.91
N SER A 103 -11.55 -3.74 -3.24
CA SER A 103 -12.51 -2.89 -2.52
C SER A 103 -12.65 -3.33 -1.05
N LEU A 104 -12.75 -4.64 -0.79
CA LEU A 104 -12.80 -5.19 0.56
C LEU A 104 -11.51 -4.88 1.33
N ALA A 105 -10.35 -5.09 0.69
CA ALA A 105 -9.05 -4.80 1.29
C ALA A 105 -8.92 -3.30 1.66
N VAL A 106 -9.37 -2.40 0.78
CA VAL A 106 -9.40 -0.96 1.07
C VAL A 106 -10.29 -0.67 2.27
N LEU A 107 -11.53 -1.17 2.29
CA LEU A 107 -12.46 -0.92 3.39
C LEU A 107 -11.93 -1.39 4.75
N LEU A 108 -11.25 -2.54 4.79
CA LEU A 108 -10.71 -3.11 6.02
C LEU A 108 -9.41 -2.44 6.47
N PHE A 109 -8.53 -2.08 5.54
CA PHE A 109 -7.15 -1.71 5.86
C PHE A 109 -6.80 -0.24 5.62
N ILE A 110 -7.70 0.59 5.08
CA ILE A 110 -7.47 2.04 4.93
C ILE A 110 -7.16 2.71 6.27
N GLY A 111 -7.72 2.21 7.38
CA GLY A 111 -7.46 2.69 8.72
C GLY A 111 -6.00 2.56 9.19
N LEU A 112 -5.17 1.75 8.52
CA LEU A 112 -3.74 1.63 8.84
C LEU A 112 -3.01 2.98 8.72
N GLY A 113 -3.44 3.86 7.81
CA GLY A 113 -2.86 5.20 7.68
C GLY A 113 -2.94 6.03 8.95
N ARG A 114 -3.94 5.78 9.81
CA ARG A 114 -4.08 6.46 11.10
C ARG A 114 -3.08 6.01 12.15
N VAL A 115 -2.64 4.75 12.08
CA VAL A 115 -1.67 4.17 13.03
C VAL A 115 -0.28 4.81 12.83
N GLY A 116 0.06 5.14 11.59
CA GLY A 116 1.33 5.76 11.23
C GLY A 116 1.46 7.27 11.53
N ARG A 117 0.53 7.87 12.28
CA ARG A 117 0.53 9.30 12.67
C ARG A 117 1.40 9.62 13.91
N ARG A 118 2.20 8.67 14.39
CA ARG A 118 3.11 8.84 15.53
C ARG A 118 4.54 9.02 15.06
#